data_AF-A0AA42EGY6-F1
#
_entry.id   AF-A0AA42EGY6-F1
#
_cell.length_a   1.000
_cell.length_b   1.000
_cell.length_c   1.000
_cell.angle_alpha   90.00
_cell.angle_beta   90.00
_cell.angle_gamma   90.00
#
_symmetry.space_group_name_H-M   'P 1'
#
loop_
_entity.id
_entity.type
_entity.pdbx_description
1 polymer ?
#
loop_
_entity_poly.entity_id
_entity_poly.type
_entity_poly.pdbx_seq_one_letter_code
_entity_poly.pdbx_strand_id
1 'polypeptide(L)'
;MSCQYKPWQGDTADSVEAELNLLIGHLIENDTRADLSFIEKALGILQAKEYYEQKLNKALSARELATELEADGYIIHYTLANKMERCVQYLYPHIPEVLFKGLGHTKIDKLLAIRNNAEEVWATYQFDTDVTFESLWSDNLSKFNEATPFQAKEFQSELITAMVEAWDGKVSFESLYLDIDLDEQKFKK
;
A
#
# COMPACT_ATOMS: atom_id res chain seq x y z
N MET A 1 -8.67 11.29 36.66
CA MET A 1 -9.07 10.29 35.66
C MET A 1 -10.47 10.65 35.20
N SER A 2 -10.62 11.23 34.02
CA SER A 2 -11.94 11.49 33.43
C SER A 2 -12.30 10.32 32.54
N CYS A 3 -13.31 9.55 32.93
CA CYS A 3 -13.95 8.58 32.04
C CYS A 3 -14.71 9.39 30.97
N GLN A 4 -14.27 9.34 29.72
CA GLN A 4 -14.99 9.93 28.60
C GLN A 4 -16.02 8.90 28.12
N TYR A 5 -17.28 9.07 28.55
CA TYR A 5 -18.39 8.29 28.02
C TYR A 5 -18.72 8.77 26.60
N LYS A 6 -18.55 7.89 25.60
CA LYS A 6 -19.12 8.09 24.26
C LYS A 6 -20.38 7.22 24.14
N PRO A 7 -21.57 7.80 23.86
CA PRO A 7 -22.78 7.01 23.67
C PRO A 7 -22.64 6.13 22.42
N TRP A 8 -23.20 4.93 22.51
CA TRP A 8 -23.19 3.95 21.42
C TRP A 8 -23.96 4.49 20.21
N GLN A 9 -23.43 4.26 19.01
CA GLN A 9 -23.96 4.74 17.73
C GLN A 9 -24.33 3.52 16.88
N GLY A 10 -25.54 3.51 16.32
CA GLY A 10 -26.11 2.41 15.55
C GLY A 10 -27.54 2.08 15.99
N ASP A 11 -28.19 1.17 15.27
CA ASP A 11 -29.53 0.67 15.65
C ASP A 11 -29.46 -0.67 16.43
N THR A 12 -28.45 -1.49 16.14
CA THR A 12 -28.13 -2.77 16.82
C THR A 12 -26.64 -2.95 17.06
N ALA A 13 -26.23 -3.69 18.10
CA ALA A 13 -24.83 -3.91 18.47
C ALA A 13 -23.90 -4.30 17.29
N ASP A 14 -24.44 -5.01 16.30
CA ASP A 14 -23.73 -5.50 15.12
C ASP A 14 -23.89 -4.59 13.88
N SER A 15 -24.30 -3.32 14.06
CA SER A 15 -24.39 -2.38 12.93
C SER A 15 -23.01 -1.91 12.49
N VAL A 16 -22.90 -1.54 11.21
CA VAL A 16 -21.65 -1.04 10.62
C VAL A 16 -21.13 0.20 11.38
N GLU A 17 -22.03 1.07 11.85
CA GLU A 17 -21.68 2.23 12.66
C GLU A 17 -21.03 1.85 13.98
N ALA A 18 -21.50 0.78 14.62
CA ALA A 18 -20.96 0.30 15.88
C ALA A 18 -19.57 -0.31 15.70
N GLU A 19 -19.40 -1.15 14.67
CA GLU A 19 -18.10 -1.73 14.31
C GLU A 19 -17.07 -0.65 13.94
N LEU A 20 -17.49 0.35 13.16
CA LEU A 20 -16.66 1.49 12.79
C LEU A 20 -16.21 2.30 14.00
N ASN A 21 -17.12 2.62 14.93
CA ASN A 21 -16.77 3.34 16.15
C ASN A 21 -15.78 2.57 17.03
N LEU A 22 -15.96 1.24 17.15
CA LEU A 22 -15.05 0.36 17.87
C LEU A 22 -13.65 0.38 17.21
N LEU A 23 -13.59 0.19 15.90
CA LEU A 23 -12.36 0.15 15.13
C LEU A 23 -11.57 1.46 15.24
N ILE A 24 -12.24 2.61 15.10
CA ILE A 24 -11.60 3.93 15.27
C ILE A 24 -11.06 4.09 16.69
N GLY A 25 -11.82 3.66 17.71
CA GLY A 25 -11.35 3.66 19.10
C GLY A 25 -10.05 2.88 19.27
N HIS A 26 -9.98 1.67 18.71
CA HIS A 26 -8.76 0.86 18.72
C HIS A 26 -7.60 1.50 17.95
N LEU A 27 -7.85 2.10 16.79
CA LEU A 27 -6.83 2.81 16.02
C LEU A 27 -6.22 3.98 16.81
N ILE A 28 -7.06 4.80 17.46
CA ILE A 28 -6.61 5.92 18.31
C ILE A 28 -5.76 5.42 19.48
N GLU A 29 -6.22 4.36 20.16
CA GLU A 29 -5.52 3.79 21.31
C GLU A 29 -4.15 3.22 20.92
N ASN A 30 -4.11 2.44 19.83
CA ASN A 30 -2.90 1.80 19.34
C ASN A 30 -1.86 2.81 18.83
N ASP A 31 -2.29 3.85 18.12
CA ASP A 31 -1.39 4.93 17.68
C ASP A 31 -0.77 5.68 18.85
N THR A 32 -1.51 5.83 19.97
CA THR A 32 -0.99 6.47 21.19
C THR A 32 0.11 5.63 21.84
N ARG A 33 0.04 4.30 21.71
CA ARG A 33 1.04 3.36 22.25
C ARG A 33 2.20 3.06 21.30
N ALA A 34 2.04 3.37 20.01
CA ALA A 34 2.97 3.04 18.92
C ALA A 34 3.17 1.52 18.73
N ASP A 35 2.11 0.74 18.93
CA ASP A 35 2.16 -0.73 18.91
C ASP A 35 2.05 -1.36 17.50
N LEU A 36 1.57 -0.59 16.50
CA LEU A 36 1.30 -1.13 15.17
C LEU A 36 2.44 -0.87 14.19
N SER A 37 2.78 -1.91 13.42
CA SER A 37 3.51 -1.76 12.18
C SER A 37 2.71 -0.94 11.17
N PHE A 38 3.41 -0.43 10.14
CA PHE A 38 2.76 0.32 9.06
C PHE A 38 1.62 -0.47 8.39
N ILE A 39 1.81 -1.78 8.19
CA ILE A 39 0.82 -2.61 7.50
C ILE A 39 -0.41 -2.88 8.37
N GLU A 40 -0.24 -3.13 9.67
CA GLU A 40 -1.38 -3.33 10.58
C GLU A 40 -2.26 -2.09 10.63
N LYS A 41 -1.61 -0.92 10.72
CA LYS A 41 -2.30 0.37 10.65
C LYS A 41 -3.02 0.56 9.30
N ALA A 42 -2.36 0.24 8.20
CA ALA A 42 -2.94 0.36 6.87
C ALA A 42 -4.19 -0.54 6.73
N LEU A 43 -4.14 -1.78 7.18
CA LEU A 43 -5.28 -2.71 7.17
C LEU A 43 -6.46 -2.17 7.97
N GLY A 44 -6.22 -1.65 9.19
CA GLY A 44 -7.29 -1.04 9.99
C GLY A 44 -7.91 0.21 9.35
N ILE A 45 -7.11 1.05 8.68
CA ILE A 45 -7.62 2.22 7.95
C ILE A 45 -8.46 1.82 6.74
N LEU A 46 -8.07 0.76 6.03
CA LEU A 46 -8.84 0.26 4.89
C LEU A 46 -10.12 -0.43 5.33
N GLN A 47 -10.11 -1.15 6.46
CA GLN A 47 -11.35 -1.68 7.04
C GLN A 47 -12.30 -0.55 7.47
N ALA A 48 -11.76 0.54 8.05
CA ALA A 48 -12.58 1.72 8.36
C ALA A 48 -13.17 2.34 7.08
N LYS A 49 -12.39 2.40 5.99
CA LYS A 49 -12.88 2.83 4.67
C LYS A 49 -14.07 1.99 4.21
N GLU A 50 -13.95 0.66 4.25
CA GLU A 50 -15.05 -0.25 3.86
C GLU A 50 -16.32 0.01 4.65
N TYR A 51 -16.21 0.23 5.97
CA TYR A 51 -17.36 0.57 6.81
C TYR A 51 -17.97 1.93 6.47
N TYR A 52 -17.16 2.96 6.23
CA TYR A 52 -17.69 4.25 5.77
C TYR A 52 -18.38 4.13 4.41
N GLU A 53 -17.82 3.36 3.48
CA GLU A 53 -18.39 3.16 2.15
C GLU A 53 -19.74 2.43 2.22
N GLN A 54 -19.86 1.44 3.12
CA GLN A 54 -21.13 0.76 3.41
C GLN A 54 -22.15 1.72 4.03
N LYS A 55 -21.76 2.47 5.06
CA LYS A 55 -22.61 3.46 5.75
C LYS A 55 -23.11 4.57 4.80
N LEU A 56 -22.25 5.05 3.91
CA LEU A 56 -22.54 6.16 2.99
C LEU A 56 -23.08 5.67 1.64
N ASN A 57 -23.04 4.37 1.38
CA ASN A 57 -23.39 3.72 0.11
C ASN A 57 -22.69 4.38 -1.10
N LYS A 58 -21.40 4.70 -0.95
CA LYS A 58 -20.54 5.24 -2.02
C LYS A 58 -19.08 4.84 -1.78
N ALA A 59 -18.30 4.74 -2.84
CA ALA A 59 -16.85 4.62 -2.73
C ALA A 59 -16.24 5.95 -2.24
N LEU A 60 -15.17 5.88 -1.47
CA LEU A 60 -14.44 7.02 -0.94
C LEU A 60 -13.06 7.15 -1.59
N SER A 61 -12.75 8.38 -2.01
CA SER A 61 -11.37 8.77 -2.28
C SER A 61 -10.56 8.86 -0.97
N ALA A 62 -9.22 8.81 -1.07
CA ALA A 62 -8.36 8.98 0.09
C ALA A 62 -8.54 10.33 0.82
N ARG A 63 -9.03 11.37 0.12
CA ARG A 63 -9.35 12.68 0.74
C ARG A 63 -10.64 12.60 1.54
N GLU A 64 -11.68 12.00 0.97
CA GLU A 64 -12.95 11.82 1.69
C GLU A 64 -12.75 10.91 2.89
N LEU A 65 -12.02 9.81 2.75
CA LEU A 65 -11.66 8.94 3.88
C LEU A 65 -10.97 9.72 5.01
N ALA A 66 -9.98 10.55 4.67
CA ALA A 66 -9.29 11.37 5.68
C ALA A 66 -10.25 12.34 6.37
N THR A 67 -11.20 12.94 5.64
CA THR A 67 -12.23 13.82 6.21
C THR A 67 -13.20 13.08 7.12
N GLU A 68 -13.68 11.90 6.73
CA GLU A 68 -14.58 11.08 7.55
C GLU A 68 -13.88 10.60 8.84
N LEU A 69 -12.64 10.11 8.73
CA LEU A 69 -11.83 9.73 9.89
C LEU A 69 -11.59 10.90 10.85
N GLU A 70 -11.28 12.09 10.31
CA GLU A 70 -11.07 13.30 11.12
C GLU A 70 -12.35 13.71 11.86
N ALA A 71 -13.52 13.58 11.21
CA ALA A 71 -14.82 13.85 11.84
C ALA A 71 -15.09 12.94 13.05
N ASP A 72 -14.61 11.69 13.02
CA ASP A 72 -14.72 10.72 14.12
C ASP A 72 -13.53 10.79 15.12
N GLY A 73 -12.61 11.74 14.92
CA GLY A 73 -11.52 12.05 15.85
C GLY A 73 -10.17 11.39 15.52
N TYR A 74 -10.04 10.77 14.34
CA TYR A 74 -8.81 10.16 13.85
C TYR A 74 -8.17 11.00 12.73
N ILE A 75 -7.15 11.79 13.06
CA ILE A 75 -6.51 12.71 12.11
C ILE A 75 -5.45 11.97 11.28
N ILE A 76 -5.62 11.95 9.96
CA ILE A 76 -4.65 11.40 9.00
C ILE A 76 -4.58 12.26 7.74
N HIS A 77 -3.37 12.47 7.22
CA HIS A 77 -3.22 13.12 5.91
C HIS A 77 -3.59 12.16 4.77
N TYR A 78 -4.36 12.65 3.79
CA TYR A 78 -4.80 11.88 2.63
C TYR A 78 -3.65 11.23 1.83
N THR A 79 -2.46 11.84 1.84
CA THR A 79 -1.25 11.27 1.20
C THR A 79 -0.79 9.99 1.87
N LEU A 80 -0.88 9.93 3.21
CA LEU A 80 -0.59 8.73 3.98
C LEU A 80 -1.66 7.66 3.77
N ALA A 81 -2.95 8.04 3.78
CA ALA A 81 -4.05 7.12 3.50
C ALA A 81 -3.92 6.48 2.10
N ASN A 82 -3.59 7.29 1.07
CA ASN A 82 -3.33 6.77 -0.27
C ASN A 82 -2.11 5.84 -0.30
N LYS A 83 -1.02 6.17 0.39
CA LYS A 83 0.14 5.28 0.52
C LYS A 83 -0.24 3.94 1.17
N MET A 84 -1.05 3.97 2.23
CA MET A 84 -1.54 2.78 2.93
C MET A 84 -2.38 1.90 1.99
N GLU A 85 -3.31 2.50 1.25
CA GLU A 85 -4.12 1.81 0.25
C GLU A 85 -3.26 1.13 -0.83
N ARG A 86 -2.31 1.86 -1.41
CA ARG A 86 -1.38 1.30 -2.40
C ARG A 86 -0.48 0.21 -1.82
N CYS A 87 -0.07 0.33 -0.56
CA CYS A 87 0.71 -0.71 0.12
C CYS A 87 -0.10 -2.00 0.28
N VAL A 88 -1.35 -1.89 0.75
CA VAL A 88 -2.25 -3.05 0.91
C VAL A 88 -2.62 -3.65 -0.45
N GLN A 89 -2.80 -2.83 -1.49
CA GLN A 89 -3.16 -3.31 -2.81
C GLN A 89 -1.99 -4.04 -3.50
N TYR A 90 -0.78 -3.49 -3.41
CA TYR A 90 0.31 -3.91 -4.29
C TYR A 90 1.47 -4.62 -3.60
N LEU A 91 1.63 -4.48 -2.29
CA LEU A 91 2.74 -5.10 -1.55
C LEU A 91 2.24 -6.22 -0.65
N TYR A 92 1.19 -5.94 0.12
CA TYR A 92 0.65 -6.87 1.12
C TYR A 92 0.32 -8.27 0.60
N PRO A 93 -0.25 -8.45 -0.62
CA PRO A 93 -0.57 -9.78 -1.12
C PRO A 93 0.67 -10.66 -1.38
N HIS A 94 1.84 -10.04 -1.53
CA HIS A 94 3.06 -10.71 -2.00
C HIS A 94 4.16 -10.79 -0.94
N ILE A 95 4.27 -9.79 -0.06
CA ILE A 95 5.31 -9.72 0.98
C ILE A 95 4.76 -9.46 2.40
N PRO A 96 3.70 -10.17 2.85
CA PRO A 96 3.09 -9.93 4.15
C PRO A 96 4.08 -10.10 5.32
N GLU A 97 4.96 -11.10 5.29
CA GLU A 97 5.90 -11.41 6.39
C GLU A 97 6.90 -10.28 6.60
N VAL A 98 7.48 -9.74 5.52
CA VAL A 98 8.38 -8.59 5.60
C VAL A 98 7.66 -7.34 6.11
N LEU A 99 6.41 -7.13 5.70
CA LEU A 99 5.62 -5.97 6.13
C LEU A 99 5.30 -6.03 7.63
N PHE A 100 4.83 -7.18 8.13
CA PHE A 100 4.55 -7.38 9.56
C PHE A 100 5.81 -7.35 10.43
N LYS A 101 6.98 -7.73 9.88
CA LYS A 101 8.29 -7.52 10.54
C LYS A 101 8.75 -6.06 10.61
N GLY A 102 7.91 -5.11 10.15
CA GLY A 102 8.18 -3.68 10.27
C GLY A 102 8.99 -3.11 9.12
N LEU A 103 8.65 -3.45 7.87
CA LEU A 103 9.27 -2.83 6.70
C LEU A 103 9.14 -1.30 6.75
N GLY A 104 10.28 -0.61 6.84
CA GLY A 104 10.31 0.84 7.02
C GLY A 104 9.69 1.64 5.87
N HIS A 105 9.17 2.82 6.21
CA HIS A 105 8.46 3.72 5.28
C HIS A 105 9.22 4.00 3.99
N THR A 106 10.54 4.25 4.07
CA THR A 106 11.40 4.53 2.92
C THR A 106 11.44 3.35 1.93
N LYS A 107 11.45 2.11 2.43
CA LYS A 107 11.45 0.92 1.57
C LYS A 107 10.09 0.74 0.90
N ILE A 108 9.00 0.99 1.61
CA ILE A 108 7.64 1.00 1.05
C ILE A 108 7.53 2.06 -0.06
N ASP A 109 8.00 3.29 0.18
CA ASP A 109 8.02 4.35 -0.84
C ASP A 109 8.82 3.92 -2.07
N LYS A 110 10.00 3.28 -1.85
CA LYS A 110 10.84 2.78 -2.92
C LYS A 110 10.11 1.71 -3.75
N LEU A 111 9.46 0.73 -3.11
CA LEU A 111 8.73 -0.32 -3.82
C LEU A 111 7.54 0.22 -4.61
N LEU A 112 6.77 1.13 -4.02
CA LEU A 112 5.63 1.75 -4.69
C LEU A 112 6.04 2.62 -5.88
N ALA A 113 7.24 3.21 -5.85
CA ALA A 113 7.74 3.99 -6.96
C ALA A 113 8.36 3.09 -8.05
N ILE A 114 9.09 2.02 -7.70
CA ILE A 114 9.51 0.97 -8.65
C ILE A 114 8.30 0.42 -9.41
N ARG A 115 7.22 0.08 -8.69
CA ARG A 115 5.99 -0.44 -9.31
C ARG A 115 5.45 0.52 -10.37
N ASN A 116 5.25 1.78 -10.00
CA ASN A 116 4.67 2.78 -10.91
C ASN A 116 5.53 2.96 -12.16
N ASN A 117 6.84 3.09 -11.98
CA ASN A 117 7.75 3.30 -13.10
C ASN A 117 7.77 2.07 -14.02
N ALA A 118 7.83 0.86 -13.45
CA ALA A 118 7.84 -0.38 -14.21
C ALA A 118 6.51 -0.60 -14.96
N GLU A 119 5.38 -0.26 -14.35
CA GLU A 119 4.05 -0.32 -14.97
C GLU A 119 3.93 0.68 -16.14
N GLU A 120 4.41 1.92 -15.97
CA GLU A 120 4.42 2.94 -17.01
C GLU A 120 5.30 2.53 -18.19
N VAL A 121 6.49 2.00 -17.91
CA VAL A 121 7.40 1.46 -18.91
C VAL A 121 6.76 0.28 -19.64
N TRP A 122 6.10 -0.63 -18.92
CA TRP A 122 5.39 -1.76 -19.49
C TRP A 122 4.27 -1.33 -20.45
N ALA A 123 3.46 -0.34 -20.03
CA ALA A 123 2.37 0.22 -20.81
C ALA A 123 2.85 1.00 -22.05
N THR A 124 4.09 1.50 -22.04
CA THR A 124 4.68 2.28 -23.15
C THR A 124 5.12 1.41 -24.31
N TYR A 125 5.79 0.28 -24.03
CA TYR A 125 6.37 -0.54 -25.07
C TYR A 125 5.36 -1.43 -25.82
N GLN A 126 4.28 -1.86 -25.15
CA GLN A 126 3.17 -2.64 -25.74
C GLN A 126 3.60 -3.79 -26.66
N PHE A 127 4.65 -4.52 -26.31
CA PHE A 127 5.05 -5.70 -27.07
C PHE A 127 4.04 -6.83 -26.91
N ASP A 128 3.87 -7.62 -27.96
CA ASP A 128 3.08 -8.86 -27.91
C ASP A 128 3.79 -9.87 -27.00
N THR A 129 3.12 -10.26 -25.91
CA THR A 129 3.62 -11.15 -24.86
C THR A 129 2.45 -11.81 -24.14
N ASP A 130 2.62 -13.07 -23.74
CA ASP A 130 1.59 -13.87 -23.05
C ASP A 130 1.52 -13.57 -21.54
N VAL A 131 2.46 -12.77 -21.00
CA VAL A 131 2.51 -12.41 -19.58
C VAL A 131 2.01 -11.00 -19.33
N THR A 132 1.44 -10.75 -18.15
CA THR A 132 1.02 -9.41 -17.76
C THR A 132 2.04 -8.77 -16.82
N PHE A 133 1.97 -7.45 -16.66
CA PHE A 133 2.79 -6.78 -15.65
C PHE A 133 2.46 -7.27 -14.24
N GLU A 134 1.17 -7.51 -13.95
CA GLU A 134 0.70 -7.99 -12.65
C GLU A 134 1.27 -9.37 -12.32
N SER A 135 1.37 -10.28 -13.29
CA SER A 135 1.98 -11.59 -13.06
C SER A 135 3.47 -11.45 -12.77
N LEU A 136 4.20 -10.64 -13.54
CA LEU A 136 5.63 -10.39 -13.30
C LEU A 136 5.87 -9.73 -11.93
N TRP A 137 5.05 -8.75 -11.56
CA TRP A 137 5.13 -8.09 -10.26
C TRP A 137 4.91 -9.09 -9.12
N SER A 138 3.81 -9.85 -9.19
CA SER A 138 3.45 -10.85 -8.19
C SER A 138 4.53 -11.91 -8.02
N ASP A 139 4.96 -12.53 -9.12
CA ASP A 139 5.89 -13.66 -9.10
C ASP A 139 7.27 -13.26 -8.61
N ASN A 140 7.75 -12.06 -8.96
CA ASN A 140 9.06 -11.59 -8.53
C ASN A 140 9.03 -11.01 -7.11
N LEU A 141 8.00 -10.26 -6.72
CA LEU A 141 7.93 -9.69 -5.37
C LEU A 141 7.74 -10.77 -4.30
N SER A 142 6.96 -11.81 -4.59
CA SER A 142 6.67 -12.89 -3.63
C SER A 142 7.91 -13.69 -3.20
N LYS A 143 8.95 -13.74 -4.04
CA LYS A 143 10.24 -14.37 -3.71
C LYS A 143 10.95 -13.72 -2.52
N PHE A 144 10.61 -12.46 -2.22
CA PHE A 144 11.22 -11.69 -1.15
C PHE A 144 10.41 -11.69 0.15
N ASN A 145 9.31 -12.46 0.26
CA ASN A 145 8.43 -12.43 1.43
C ASN A 145 9.17 -12.75 2.74
N GLU A 146 10.17 -13.62 2.71
CA GLU A 146 10.95 -13.97 3.91
C GLU A 146 12.29 -13.21 4.03
N ALA A 147 12.59 -12.32 3.08
CA ALA A 147 13.90 -11.65 2.97
C ALA A 147 14.23 -10.80 4.21
N THR A 148 15.34 -11.12 4.87
CA THR A 148 15.79 -10.43 6.08
C THR A 148 17.32 -10.24 6.03
N PRO A 149 17.85 -9.03 5.74
CA PRO A 149 17.12 -7.79 5.45
C PRO A 149 16.50 -7.76 4.04
N PHE A 150 15.34 -7.12 3.89
CA PHE A 150 14.78 -6.84 2.57
C PHE A 150 15.62 -5.79 1.81
N GLN A 151 16.06 -6.15 0.60
CA GLN A 151 16.90 -5.32 -0.28
C GLN A 151 16.15 -4.92 -1.55
N ALA A 152 15.64 -3.69 -1.58
CA ALA A 152 14.84 -3.19 -2.71
C ALA A 152 15.61 -3.16 -4.05
N LYS A 153 16.94 -3.02 -4.03
CA LYS A 153 17.77 -3.07 -5.25
C LYS A 153 17.83 -4.47 -5.85
N GLU A 154 17.87 -5.51 -5.02
CA GLU A 154 17.86 -6.90 -5.51
C GLU A 154 16.52 -7.22 -6.17
N PHE A 155 15.41 -6.86 -5.51
CA PHE A 155 14.07 -6.98 -6.09
C PHE A 155 13.94 -6.22 -7.42
N GLN A 156 14.44 -4.98 -7.48
CA GLN A 156 14.38 -4.18 -8.70
C GLN A 156 15.11 -4.86 -9.87
N SER A 157 16.33 -5.37 -9.64
CA SER A 157 17.08 -6.10 -10.65
C SER A 157 16.37 -7.37 -11.11
N GLU A 158 15.73 -8.10 -10.19
CA GLU A 158 14.99 -9.32 -10.53
C GLU A 158 13.74 -9.00 -11.37
N LEU A 159 12.98 -7.96 -11.00
CA LEU A 159 11.85 -7.49 -11.79
C LEU A 159 12.28 -7.05 -13.21
N ILE A 160 13.35 -6.27 -13.33
CA ILE A 160 13.87 -5.83 -14.63
C ILE A 160 14.29 -7.04 -15.47
N THR A 161 14.98 -8.00 -14.87
CA THR A 161 15.41 -9.23 -15.58
C THR A 161 14.19 -9.96 -16.15
N ALA A 162 13.15 -10.13 -15.34
CA ALA A 162 11.92 -10.79 -15.77
C ALA A 162 11.20 -10.01 -16.90
N MET A 163 11.23 -8.66 -16.87
CA MET A 163 10.70 -7.84 -17.96
C MET A 163 11.50 -7.99 -19.26
N VAL A 164 12.84 -8.02 -19.18
CA VAL A 164 13.72 -8.24 -20.35
C VAL A 164 13.42 -9.60 -20.98
N GLU A 165 13.29 -10.64 -20.17
CA GLU A 165 12.95 -12.00 -20.61
C GLU A 165 11.57 -12.05 -21.26
N ALA A 166 10.56 -11.42 -20.64
CA ALA A 166 9.20 -11.37 -21.17
C ALA A 166 9.08 -10.67 -22.52
N TRP A 167 10.05 -9.81 -22.87
CA TRP A 167 10.13 -9.12 -24.14
C TRP A 167 11.15 -9.72 -25.11
N ASP A 168 11.67 -10.92 -24.83
CA ASP A 168 12.67 -11.61 -25.65
C ASP A 168 13.89 -10.71 -25.95
N GLY A 169 14.32 -9.92 -24.95
CA GLY A 169 15.48 -9.03 -25.06
C GLY A 169 15.30 -7.81 -25.96
N LYS A 170 14.07 -7.47 -26.38
CA LYS A 170 13.80 -6.27 -27.21
C LYS A 170 14.20 -4.94 -26.55
N VAL A 171 14.26 -4.91 -25.22
CA VAL A 171 14.75 -3.77 -24.42
C VAL A 171 15.83 -4.29 -23.49
N SER A 172 16.95 -3.56 -23.38
CA SER A 172 18.07 -4.00 -22.54
C SER A 172 17.80 -3.74 -21.05
N PHE A 173 18.50 -4.51 -20.21
CA PHE A 173 18.47 -4.32 -18.76
C PHE A 173 18.86 -2.90 -18.37
N GLU A 174 19.92 -2.34 -18.97
CA GLU A 174 20.43 -1.01 -18.65
C GLU A 174 19.40 0.07 -18.97
N SER A 175 18.70 -0.03 -20.10
CA SER A 175 17.65 0.91 -20.48
C SER A 175 16.53 0.90 -19.44
N LEU A 176 16.04 -0.29 -19.09
CA LEU A 176 15.00 -0.46 -18.08
C LEU A 176 15.43 -0.01 -16.69
N TYR A 177 16.68 -0.26 -16.33
CA TYR A 177 17.24 0.17 -15.06
C TYR A 177 17.22 1.70 -14.95
N LEU A 178 17.62 2.44 -15.99
CA LEU A 178 17.58 3.90 -16.01
C LEU A 178 16.15 4.47 -15.89
N ASP A 179 15.18 3.81 -16.54
CA ASP A 179 13.78 4.28 -16.52
C ASP A 179 13.08 3.97 -15.19
N ILE A 180 13.40 2.82 -14.57
CA ILE A 180 12.76 2.35 -13.34
C ILE A 180 13.48 2.87 -12.08
N ASP A 181 14.79 3.13 -12.12
CA ASP A 181 15.56 3.55 -10.93
C ASP A 181 15.18 4.93 -10.40
N LEU A 182 15.04 4.95 -9.08
CA LEU A 182 14.56 6.07 -8.28
C LEU A 182 15.66 7.04 -7.90
N ASP A 183 16.92 6.62 -8.03
CA ASP A 183 18.07 7.46 -7.72
C ASP A 183 18.32 8.50 -8.84
N GLU A 184 17.89 8.24 -10.09
CA GLU A 184 18.19 9.09 -11.26
C GLU A 184 17.04 10.00 -11.73
N GLN A 185 15.77 9.66 -11.42
CA GLN A 185 14.64 10.52 -11.80
C GLN A 185 14.63 11.91 -11.13
N LYS A 186 15.47 12.14 -10.10
CA LYS A 186 15.67 13.48 -9.51
C LYS A 186 16.32 14.49 -10.46
N PHE A 187 16.82 14.08 -11.62
CA PHE A 187 17.44 14.96 -12.61
C PHE A 187 16.56 15.35 -13.80
N LYS A 188 15.30 14.91 -13.85
CA LYS A 188 14.31 15.36 -14.85
C LYS A 188 13.30 16.32 -14.20
N LYS A 189 13.72 17.57 -13.93
CA LYS A 189 12.84 18.71 -13.67
C LYS A 189 13.26 19.91 -14.50
#